data_AF-A0A6B3EMI2-F1
#
_entry.id   AF-A0A6B3EMI2-F1
#
_cell.length_a   1.000
_cell.length_b   1.000
_cell.length_c   1.000
_cell.angle_alpha   90.00
_cell.angle_beta   90.00
_cell.angle_gamma   90.00
#
_symmetry.space_group_name_H-M   'P 1'
#
loop_
_entity.id
_entity.type
_entity.pdbx_description
1 polymer ?
#
loop_
_entity_poly.entity_id
_entity_poly.type
_entity_poly.pdbx_seq_one_letter_code
_entity_poly.pdbx_strand_id
1 'polypeptide(L)'
;TGAAAVSLTGLPGVSAAATPRHTGKTPVVPTITPGTHTSFPALKQVKAGLLNVGYAELGPARGPVVICLHGWPYDIHSYVDVAPLLAEQGYRVIVPYLR
;
A
#
# COMPACT_ATOMS: atom_id res chain seq x y z
N THR A 1 -45.08 -28.11 -40.87
CA THR A 1 -43.73 -28.00 -41.46
C THR A 1 -43.14 -26.68 -41.02
N GLY A 2 -42.10 -26.73 -40.19
CA GLY A 2 -41.63 -25.60 -39.38
C GLY A 2 -40.65 -24.66 -40.10
N ALA A 3 -40.63 -23.40 -39.66
CA ALA A 3 -39.57 -22.45 -39.93
C ALA A 3 -38.85 -22.15 -38.61
N ALA A 4 -37.56 -22.44 -38.52
CA ALA A 4 -36.72 -22.11 -37.38
C ALA A 4 -35.94 -20.82 -37.71
N ALA A 5 -36.14 -19.77 -36.91
CA ALA A 5 -35.31 -18.57 -36.96
C ALA A 5 -34.23 -18.68 -35.87
N VAL A 6 -32.97 -18.60 -36.28
CA VAL A 6 -31.82 -18.56 -35.37
C VAL A 6 -31.45 -17.09 -35.14
N SER A 7 -31.57 -16.62 -33.90
CA SER A 7 -31.09 -15.30 -33.49
C SER A 7 -29.67 -15.42 -32.93
N LEU A 8 -28.72 -14.71 -33.55
CA LEU A 8 -27.35 -14.54 -33.05
C LEU A 8 -27.30 -13.28 -32.16
N THR A 9 -27.41 -13.45 -30.85
CA THR A 9 -27.10 -12.39 -29.89
C THR A 9 -25.77 -12.69 -29.20
N GLY A 10 -24.72 -11.97 -29.58
CA GLY A 10 -23.42 -12.08 -28.93
C GLY A 10 -22.45 -10.99 -29.36
N LEU A 11 -22.39 -9.90 -28.60
CA LEU A 11 -21.17 -9.10 -28.47
C LEU A 11 -20.94 -8.88 -26.98
N PRO A 12 -19.79 -9.31 -26.42
CA PRO A 12 -19.43 -8.96 -25.06
C PRO A 12 -19.09 -7.46 -25.01
N GLY A 13 -19.76 -6.74 -24.13
CA GLY A 13 -19.41 -5.35 -23.81
C GLY A 13 -17.98 -5.29 -23.30
N VAL A 14 -17.16 -4.48 -23.96
CA VAL A 14 -15.82 -4.12 -23.49
C VAL A 14 -15.95 -3.40 -22.14
N SER A 15 -15.64 -4.09 -21.04
CA SER A 15 -15.42 -3.45 -19.75
C SER A 15 -14.17 -2.58 -19.84
N ALA A 16 -14.35 -1.28 -20.01
CA ALA A 16 -13.30 -0.31 -19.83
C ALA A 16 -12.90 -0.30 -18.34
N ALA A 17 -11.69 -0.77 -18.03
CA ALA A 17 -11.11 -0.61 -16.71
C ALA A 17 -10.91 0.89 -16.44
N ALA A 18 -11.77 1.47 -15.59
CA ALA A 18 -11.60 2.84 -15.14
C ALA A 18 -10.36 2.91 -14.25
N THR A 19 -9.29 3.53 -14.74
CA THR A 19 -8.16 3.90 -13.90
C THR A 19 -8.61 5.01 -12.95
N PRO A 20 -8.46 4.85 -11.61
CA PRO A 20 -8.79 5.92 -10.69
C PRO A 20 -7.87 7.10 -10.99
N ARG A 21 -8.45 8.20 -11.44
CA ARG A 21 -7.73 9.43 -11.75
C ARG A 21 -7.40 10.09 -10.41
N HIS A 22 -6.12 10.26 -10.10
CA HIS A 22 -5.68 10.99 -8.90
C HIS A 22 -5.96 12.48 -9.11
N THR A 23 -7.19 12.92 -8.84
CA THR A 23 -7.63 14.34 -8.99
C THR A 23 -7.23 15.21 -7.79
N GLY A 24 -6.27 14.77 -6.97
CA GLY A 24 -5.81 15.49 -5.80
C GLY A 24 -4.75 16.54 -6.11
N LYS A 25 -4.85 17.69 -5.42
CA LYS A 25 -3.78 18.67 -5.21
C LYS A 25 -2.44 17.94 -4.95
N THR A 26 -1.35 18.39 -5.59
CA THR A 26 -0.01 17.83 -5.34
C THR A 26 0.24 17.79 -3.83
N PRO A 27 0.48 16.61 -3.23
CA PRO A 27 0.77 16.52 -1.81
C PRO A 27 1.99 17.37 -1.49
N VAL A 28 1.84 18.31 -0.55
CA VAL A 28 2.97 19.06 -0.01
C VAL A 28 3.67 18.13 0.96
N VAL A 29 4.92 17.78 0.66
CA VAL A 29 5.74 16.95 1.55
C VAL A 29 6.25 17.84 2.68
N PRO A 30 5.89 17.58 3.95
CA PRO A 30 6.46 18.32 5.07
C PRO A 30 7.97 18.06 5.15
N THR A 31 8.74 19.09 5.53
CA THR A 31 10.18 18.95 5.75
C THR A 31 10.42 18.05 6.97
N ILE A 32 11.21 16.99 6.79
CA ILE A 32 11.75 16.15 7.85
C ILE A 32 13.10 16.66 8.31
N THR A 33 13.31 16.72 9.62
CA THR A 33 14.65 16.74 10.21
C THR A 33 15.08 15.29 10.42
N PRO A 34 16.12 14.79 9.72
CA PRO A 34 16.58 13.42 9.93
C PRO A 34 17.06 13.17 11.37
N GLY A 35 16.79 11.98 11.89
CA GLY A 35 17.23 11.52 13.21
C GLY A 35 16.33 11.95 14.38
N THR A 36 15.11 12.45 14.12
CA THR A 36 14.15 12.76 15.20
C THR A 36 13.61 11.49 15.86
N HIS A 37 13.59 10.38 15.13
CA HIS A 37 13.26 9.06 15.63
C HIS A 37 14.43 8.10 15.39
N THR A 38 14.59 7.13 16.29
CA THR A 38 15.65 6.12 16.20
C THR A 38 15.11 4.69 16.16
N SER A 39 13.83 4.49 16.44
CA SER A 39 13.18 3.18 16.50
C SER A 39 11.67 3.26 16.30
N PHE A 40 11.05 2.11 16.03
CA PHE A 40 9.60 1.96 16.06
C PHE A 40 9.12 1.50 17.45
N PRO A 41 7.94 1.94 17.90
CA PRO A 41 7.46 1.65 19.26
C PRO A 41 7.15 0.17 19.50
N ALA A 42 6.65 -0.55 18.49
CA ALA A 42 6.39 -1.98 18.56
C ALA A 42 6.48 -2.64 17.18
N LEU A 43 7.00 -3.86 17.16
CA LEU A 43 7.01 -4.72 15.98
C LEU A 43 5.91 -5.78 16.09
N LYS A 44 5.18 -5.95 15.01
CA LYS A 44 4.21 -7.03 14.82
C LYS A 44 4.84 -8.17 14.03
N GLN A 45 4.20 -9.32 14.08
CA GLN A 45 4.61 -10.53 13.37
C GLN A 45 3.44 -11.07 12.56
N VAL A 46 3.71 -11.57 11.36
CA VAL A 46 2.69 -12.22 10.53
C VAL A 46 3.29 -13.38 9.74
N LYS A 47 2.57 -14.50 9.69
CA LYS A 47 2.88 -15.60 8.76
C LYS A 47 2.47 -15.18 7.34
N ALA A 48 3.45 -15.01 6.46
CA ALA A 48 3.29 -14.63 5.07
C ALA A 48 4.01 -15.65 4.18
N GLY A 49 3.27 -16.66 3.70
CA GLY A 49 3.84 -17.78 2.96
C GLY A 49 4.79 -18.61 3.84
N LEU A 50 6.04 -18.75 3.40
CA LEU A 50 7.08 -19.49 4.13
C LEU A 50 7.73 -18.67 5.25
N LEU A 51 7.48 -17.37 5.32
CA LEU A 51 8.13 -16.47 6.26
C LEU A 51 7.21 -16.10 7.42
N ASN A 52 7.80 -15.94 8.60
CA ASN A 52 7.20 -15.18 9.69
C ASN A 52 7.88 -13.79 9.71
N VAL A 53 7.17 -12.79 9.21
CA VAL A 53 7.73 -11.47 8.91
C VAL A 53 7.49 -10.52 10.09
N GLY A 54 8.58 -9.93 10.59
CA GLY A 54 8.52 -8.80 11.52
C GLY A 54 8.29 -7.50 10.76
N TYR A 55 7.35 -6.68 11.24
CA TYR A 55 7.05 -5.39 10.62
C TYR A 55 6.59 -4.34 11.64
N ALA A 56 6.91 -3.07 11.37
CA ALA A 56 6.29 -1.96 12.07
C ALA A 56 4.97 -1.57 11.39
N GLU A 57 3.99 -1.14 12.18
CA GLU A 57 2.71 -0.62 11.68
C GLU A 57 2.34 0.66 12.41
N LEU A 58 2.06 1.71 11.64
CA LEU A 58 1.67 3.03 12.15
C LEU A 58 0.44 3.56 11.40
N GLY A 59 -0.28 4.46 12.04
CA GLY A 59 -1.43 5.15 11.48
C GLY A 59 -2.75 4.37 11.57
N PRO A 60 -3.84 4.89 10.97
CA PRO A 60 -5.18 4.32 11.10
C PRO A 60 -5.29 2.94 10.43
N ALA A 61 -5.86 1.95 11.12
CA ALA A 61 -5.96 0.58 10.60
C ALA A 61 -6.76 0.42 9.29
N ARG A 62 -7.60 1.40 8.94
CA ARG A 62 -8.39 1.45 7.71
C ARG A 62 -8.00 2.62 6.78
N GLY A 63 -6.85 3.26 7.03
CA GLY A 63 -6.31 4.29 6.15
C GLY A 63 -5.81 3.72 4.82
N PRO A 64 -5.55 4.57 3.81
CA PRO A 64 -4.90 4.15 2.58
C PRO A 64 -3.53 3.55 2.91
N VAL A 65 -3.18 2.42 2.30
CA VAL A 65 -1.99 1.65 2.68
C VAL A 65 -0.75 2.16 1.95
N VAL A 66 0.34 2.35 2.69
CA VAL A 66 1.70 2.56 2.17
C VAL A 66 2.60 1.48 2.72
N ILE A 67 3.42 0.87 1.85
CA ILE A 67 4.41 -0.14 2.23
C ILE A 67 5.80 0.43 1.95
N CYS A 68 6.61 0.58 3.00
CA CYS A 68 7.97 1.10 2.89
C CYS A 68 8.97 -0.05 2.86
N LEU A 69 9.56 -0.34 1.70
CA LEU A 69 10.50 -1.45 1.50
C LEU A 69 11.93 -0.93 1.49
N HIS A 70 12.74 -1.39 2.44
CA HIS A 70 14.13 -0.99 2.55
C HIS A 70 15.01 -1.64 1.47
N GLY A 71 16.18 -1.06 1.23
CA GLY A 71 17.20 -1.63 0.35
C GLY A 71 18.31 -2.35 1.13
N TRP A 72 19.24 -2.97 0.41
CA TRP A 72 20.51 -3.43 0.99
C TRP A 72 21.53 -2.28 0.96
N PRO A 73 22.39 -2.09 1.97
CA PRO A 73 22.59 -2.89 3.19
C PRO A 73 21.80 -2.37 4.41
N TYR A 74 20.58 -1.89 4.22
CA TYR A 74 19.77 -1.26 5.27
C TYR A 74 18.59 -2.14 5.69
N ASP A 75 17.83 -1.65 6.68
CA ASP A 75 16.67 -2.32 7.25
C ASP A 75 15.50 -1.33 7.46
N ILE A 76 14.50 -1.73 8.24
CA ILE A 76 13.32 -0.92 8.52
C ILE A 76 13.66 0.46 9.11
N HIS A 77 14.82 0.62 9.74
CA HIS A 77 15.21 1.88 10.38
C HIS A 77 15.41 3.01 9.36
N SER A 78 15.53 2.72 8.06
CA SER A 78 15.50 3.74 7.02
C SER A 78 14.22 4.60 7.01
N TYR A 79 13.15 4.16 7.67
CA TYR A 79 11.85 4.83 7.66
C TYR A 79 11.38 5.35 9.03
N VAL A 80 12.25 5.38 10.05
CA VAL A 80 11.86 5.83 11.41
C VAL A 80 11.33 7.27 11.43
N ASP A 81 11.86 8.16 10.57
CA ASP A 81 11.38 9.54 10.49
C ASP A 81 10.22 9.73 9.49
N VAL A 82 10.11 8.84 8.48
CA VAL A 82 9.13 8.97 7.40
C VAL A 82 7.79 8.34 7.75
N ALA A 83 7.81 7.18 8.42
CA ALA A 83 6.58 6.45 8.72
C ALA A 83 5.63 7.20 9.68
N PRO A 84 6.11 7.89 10.75
CA PRO A 84 5.24 8.72 11.60
C PRO A 84 4.53 9.82 10.82
N LEU A 85 5.22 10.49 9.90
CA LEU A 85 4.62 11.56 9.10
C LEU A 85 3.52 11.05 8.16
N LEU A 86 3.77 9.94 7.48
CA LEU A 86 2.75 9.33 6.63
C LEU A 86 1.54 8.89 7.48
N ALA A 87 1.78 8.36 8.68
CA ALA A 87 0.71 8.02 9.63
C ALA A 87 -0.09 9.25 10.06
N GLU A 88 0.55 10.39 10.33
CA GLU A 88 -0.10 11.67 10.66
C GLU A 88 -0.96 12.20 9.50
N GLN A 89 -0.57 11.92 8.25
CA GLN A 89 -1.38 12.23 7.07
C GLN A 89 -2.54 11.24 6.85
N GLY A 90 -2.75 10.28 7.76
CA GLY A 90 -3.87 9.33 7.74
C GLY A 90 -3.59 8.04 6.96
N TYR A 91 -2.35 7.80 6.51
CA TYR A 91 -1.98 6.54 5.87
C TYR A 91 -1.79 5.43 6.90
N ARG A 92 -2.12 4.19 6.50
CA ARG A 92 -1.70 2.98 7.19
C ARG A 92 -0.32 2.60 6.67
N VAL A 93 0.71 2.78 7.47
CA VAL A 93 2.09 2.58 7.04
C VAL A 93 2.61 1.25 7.56
N ILE A 94 3.09 0.40 6.66
CA ILE A 94 3.66 -0.92 6.96
C ILE A 94 5.14 -0.93 6.55
N VAL A 95 6.02 -1.26 7.49
CA VAL A 95 7.49 -1.29 7.27
C VAL A 95 8.02 -2.68 7.64
N PRO A 96 8.10 -3.63 6.69
CA PRO A 96 8.56 -4.99 6.95
C PRO A 96 10.08 -5.13 6.85
N TYR A 97 10.65 -6.05 7.63
CA TYR A 97 11.98 -6.59 7.34
C TYR A 97 11.91 -7.47 6.08
N LEU A 98 12.93 -7.36 5.21
CA LEU A 98 13.10 -8.23 4.05
C LEU A 98 13.84 -9.54 4.41
N ARG A 99 13.76 -10.52 3.50
CA ARG A 99 14.37 -11.86 3.63
C ARG A 99 15.86 -11.88 3.27
#